data_AF-A0A2C6ANW3-F1
#
_entry.id   AF-A0A2C6ANW3-F1
#
_cell.length_a   1.000
_cell.length_b   1.000
_cell.length_c   1.000
_cell.angle_alpha   90.00
_cell.angle_beta   90.00
_cell.angle_gamma   90.00
#
_symmetry.space_group_name_H-M   'P 1'
#
loop_
_entity.id
_entity.type
_entity.pdbx_description
1 polymer ?
#
loop_
_entity_poly.entity_id
_entity_poly.type
_entity_poly.pdbx_seq_one_letter_code
_entity_poly.pdbx_strand_id
1 'polypeptide(L)'
;MGLGDFLFKEKEEKYLKQIEDLQNKLKKQEDEILQLKYDIEIITQEKDNRISGKQLEIFERNLKQNIENSKKYKNILVSYKLNPEKIQYKYKVELKYFYSEKKFDEILTILNEKNIMFANELKEEDFNDIPVETKNLDKAKQRFLDFKNEKFNWDIVMFINKGEKLSKVYSKSKKLLTVFSDLYLEFMNDIADFDFLSLKSYGFKTPQIEEFIQKRDEYYKEYRI
;
A
#
# COMPACT_ATOMS: atom_id res chain seq x y z
N MET A 1 79.74 37.46 -17.77
CA MET A 1 78.70 36.59 -17.18
C MET A 1 77.69 36.31 -18.28
N GLY A 2 77.53 35.05 -18.69
CA GLY A 2 76.85 34.67 -19.93
C GLY A 2 75.34 34.44 -19.75
N LEU A 3 74.59 34.60 -20.84
CA LEU A 3 73.13 34.42 -20.93
C LEU A 3 72.61 33.07 -20.37
N GLY A 4 73.47 32.05 -20.29
CA GLY A 4 73.15 30.76 -19.67
C GLY A 4 72.88 30.85 -18.17
N ASP A 5 73.68 31.60 -17.41
CA ASP A 5 73.52 31.73 -15.94
C ASP A 5 72.20 32.43 -15.55
N PHE A 6 71.70 33.30 -16.43
CA PHE A 6 70.43 34.01 -16.21
C PHE A 6 69.23 33.07 -16.39
N LEU A 7 69.27 32.21 -17.43
CA LEU A 7 68.23 31.20 -17.70
C LEU A 7 68.17 30.09 -16.64
N PHE A 8 69.30 29.75 -16.02
CA PHE A 8 69.34 28.78 -14.91
C PHE A 8 68.72 29.34 -13.63
N LYS A 9 69.04 30.59 -13.26
CA LYS A 9 68.44 31.27 -12.10
C LYS A 9 66.93 31.43 -12.23
N GLU A 10 66.45 31.79 -13.42
CA GLU A 10 65.02 31.98 -13.68
C GLU A 10 64.22 30.65 -13.57
N LYS A 11 64.84 29.53 -13.98
CA LYS A 11 64.26 28.18 -13.77
C LYS A 11 64.27 27.78 -12.30
N GLU A 12 65.36 28.06 -11.59
CA GLU A 12 65.51 27.75 -10.17
C GLU A 12 64.48 28.48 -9.30
N GLU A 13 64.28 29.77 -9.53
CA GLU A 13 63.22 30.55 -8.86
C GLU A 13 61.82 29.99 -9.15
N LYS A 14 61.57 29.54 -10.39
CA LYS A 14 60.29 28.92 -10.76
C LYS A 14 60.05 27.60 -10.04
N TYR A 15 61.08 26.77 -9.87
CA TYR A 15 60.97 25.52 -9.12
C TYR A 15 60.78 25.76 -7.62
N LEU A 16 61.49 26.74 -7.04
CA LEU A 16 61.32 27.12 -5.63
C LEU A 16 59.88 27.56 -5.35
N LYS A 17 59.30 28.38 -6.23
CA LYS A 17 57.90 28.82 -6.11
C LYS A 17 56.91 27.66 -6.22
N GLN A 18 57.17 26.69 -7.09
CA GLN A 18 56.34 25.48 -7.20
C GLN A 18 56.43 24.61 -5.94
N ILE A 19 57.61 24.49 -5.34
CA ILE A 19 57.80 23.75 -4.09
C ILE A 19 57.01 24.42 -2.96
N GLU A 20 57.08 25.76 -2.86
CA GLU A 20 56.33 26.53 -1.85
C GLU A 20 54.81 26.38 -2.02
N ASP A 21 54.31 26.46 -3.26
CA ASP A 21 52.89 26.25 -3.56
C ASP A 21 52.42 24.83 -3.20
N LEU A 22 53.25 23.82 -3.47
CA LEU A 22 52.95 22.43 -3.12
C LEU A 22 52.96 22.21 -1.60
N GLN A 23 53.91 22.81 -0.88
CA GLN A 23 53.95 22.77 0.59
C GLN A 23 52.71 23.41 1.22
N ASN A 24 52.26 24.54 0.68
CA ASN A 24 51.04 25.21 1.14
C ASN A 24 49.77 24.39 0.87
N LYS A 25 49.71 23.69 -0.27
CA LYS A 25 48.60 22.76 -0.57
C LYS A 25 48.60 21.55 0.36
N LEU A 26 49.77 20.97 0.60
CA LEU A 26 49.92 19.82 1.51
C LEU A 26 49.42 20.18 2.91
N LYS A 27 49.85 21.33 3.44
CA LYS A 27 49.45 21.81 4.77
C LYS A 27 47.93 22.00 4.90
N LYS A 28 47.29 22.58 3.87
CA LYS A 28 45.82 22.72 3.84
C LYS A 28 45.11 21.36 3.87
N GLN A 29 45.62 20.37 3.15
CA GLN A 29 45.05 19.03 3.15
C GLN A 29 45.25 18.32 4.49
N GLU A 30 46.39 18.53 5.16
CA GLU A 30 46.63 18.00 6.50
C GLU A 30 45.65 18.56 7.54
N ASP A 31 45.39 19.88 7.50
CA ASP A 31 44.41 20.53 8.38
C ASP A 31 42.99 20.02 8.12
N GLU A 32 42.60 19.83 6.86
CA GLU A 32 41.29 19.29 6.46
C GLU A 32 41.11 17.84 6.92
N ILE A 33 42.14 16.99 6.78
CA ILE A 33 42.14 15.62 7.30
C ILE A 33 41.96 15.61 8.82
N LEU A 34 42.59 16.56 9.53
CA LEU A 34 42.49 16.66 10.98
C LEU A 34 41.06 17.02 11.43
N GLN A 35 40.41 17.97 10.74
CA GLN A 35 39.02 18.33 10.98
C GLN A 35 38.07 17.15 10.69
N LEU A 36 38.24 16.49 9.54
CA LEU A 36 37.41 15.33 9.18
C LEU A 36 37.52 14.19 10.19
N LYS A 37 38.71 13.94 10.74
CA LYS A 37 38.90 12.94 11.81
C LYS A 37 38.12 13.31 13.08
N TYR A 38 38.19 14.57 13.49
CA TYR A 38 37.47 15.08 14.65
C TYR A 38 35.95 14.97 14.47
N ASP A 39 35.43 15.34 13.29
CA ASP A 39 34.00 15.24 12.97
C ASP A 39 33.51 13.80 12.97
N ILE A 40 34.31 12.85 12.44
CA ILE A 40 34.00 11.41 12.50
C ILE A 40 33.93 10.91 13.95
N GLU A 41 34.83 11.37 14.81
CA GLU A 41 34.86 10.99 16.23
C GLU A 41 33.60 11.49 16.96
N ILE A 42 33.18 12.74 16.72
CA ILE A 42 31.92 13.29 17.23
C ILE A 42 30.72 12.48 16.72
N ILE A 43 30.62 12.23 15.41
CA ILE A 43 29.49 11.49 14.83
C ILE A 43 29.41 10.07 15.38
N THR A 44 30.55 9.44 15.66
CA THR A 44 30.61 8.08 16.22
C THR A 44 30.15 8.09 17.68
N GLN A 45 30.61 9.05 18.49
CA GLN A 45 30.14 9.23 19.87
C GLN A 45 28.65 9.59 19.94
N GLU A 46 28.12 10.35 18.98
CA GLU A 46 26.69 10.65 18.88
C GLU A 46 25.84 9.45 18.46
N LYS A 47 26.37 8.54 17.63
CA LYS A 47 25.66 7.31 17.23
C LYS A 47 25.53 6.32 18.38
N ASP A 48 26.58 6.15 19.19
CA ASP A 48 26.57 5.22 20.32
C ASP A 48 25.65 5.68 21.47
N ASN A 49 25.35 6.97 21.57
CA ASN A 49 24.53 7.54 22.66
C ASN A 49 23.02 7.61 22.38
N ARG A 50 22.52 7.19 21.21
CA ARG A 50 21.09 7.37 20.85
C ARG A 50 20.13 6.36 21.46
N ILE A 51 20.56 5.16 21.84
CA ILE A 51 19.71 4.14 22.48
C ILE A 51 20.52 3.45 23.57
N SER A 52 20.14 3.67 24.84
CA SER A 52 20.77 2.97 25.97
C SER A 52 20.46 1.47 25.93
N GLY A 53 21.37 0.62 26.41
CA GLY A 53 21.15 -0.84 26.47
C GLY A 53 19.85 -1.24 27.21
N LYS A 54 19.45 -0.47 28.23
CA LYS A 54 18.15 -0.65 28.91
C LYS A 54 16.95 -0.37 28.00
N GLN A 55 17.02 0.65 27.15
CA GLN A 55 15.96 0.94 26.17
C GLN A 55 15.86 -0.16 25.11
N LEU A 56 17.01 -0.72 24.70
CA LEU A 56 17.05 -1.86 23.77
C LEU A 56 16.42 -3.11 24.40
N GLU A 57 16.75 -3.41 25.66
CA GLU A 57 16.16 -4.52 26.41
C GLU A 57 14.64 -4.36 26.59
N ILE A 58 14.16 -3.14 26.86
CA ILE A 58 12.71 -2.84 26.91
C ILE A 58 12.07 -3.07 25.54
N PHE A 59 12.72 -2.63 24.45
CA PHE A 59 12.22 -2.80 23.10
C PHE A 59 12.10 -4.29 22.73
N GLU A 60 13.15 -5.08 23.02
CA GLU A 60 13.15 -6.53 22.82
C GLU A 60 12.07 -7.24 23.62
N ARG A 61 11.89 -6.86 24.89
CA ARG A 61 10.84 -7.43 25.76
C ARG A 61 9.45 -7.14 25.20
N ASN A 62 9.20 -5.90 24.79
CA ASN A 62 7.93 -5.50 24.19
C ASN A 62 7.68 -6.23 22.85
N LEU A 63 8.71 -6.41 22.03
CA LEU A 63 8.64 -7.17 20.79
C LEU A 63 8.25 -8.63 21.04
N LYS A 64 8.91 -9.29 22.00
CA LYS A 64 8.59 -10.68 22.39
C LYS A 64 7.15 -10.80 22.88
N GLN A 65 6.72 -9.91 23.76
CA GLN A 65 5.35 -9.90 24.28
C GLN A 65 4.32 -9.64 23.18
N ASN A 66 4.62 -8.77 22.21
CA ASN A 66 3.73 -8.49 21.08
C ASN A 66 3.62 -9.71 20.14
N ILE A 67 4.73 -10.39 19.85
CA ILE A 67 4.72 -11.65 19.08
C ILE A 67 3.87 -12.71 19.79
N GLU A 68 3.99 -12.83 21.11
CA GLU A 68 3.24 -13.80 21.91
C GLU A 68 1.73 -13.48 21.95
N ASN A 69 1.39 -12.20 22.13
CA ASN A 69 0.01 -11.71 22.04
C ASN A 69 -0.59 -11.96 20.65
N SER A 70 0.17 -11.67 19.58
CA SER A 70 -0.27 -11.95 18.20
C SER A 70 -0.58 -13.44 18.00
N LYS A 71 0.28 -14.34 18.48
CA LYS A 71 0.02 -15.78 18.47
C LYS A 71 -1.24 -16.15 19.25
N LYS A 72 -1.43 -15.57 20.44
CA LYS A 72 -2.63 -15.78 21.26
C LYS A 72 -3.90 -15.35 20.52
N TYR A 73 -3.90 -14.19 19.88
CA TYR A 73 -5.05 -13.72 19.08
C TYR A 73 -5.29 -14.59 17.85
N LYS A 74 -4.25 -14.99 17.12
CA LYS A 74 -4.38 -15.96 16.01
C LYS A 74 -5.02 -17.26 16.48
N ASN A 75 -4.58 -17.80 17.62
CA ASN A 75 -5.14 -19.04 18.18
C ASN A 75 -6.61 -18.89 18.60
N ILE A 76 -6.98 -17.73 19.16
CA ILE A 76 -8.39 -17.42 19.48
C ILE A 76 -9.22 -17.42 18.19
N LEU A 77 -8.77 -16.74 17.14
CA LEU A 77 -9.46 -16.73 15.85
C LEU A 77 -9.66 -18.15 15.30
N VAL A 78 -8.60 -18.97 15.31
CA VAL A 78 -8.66 -20.38 14.89
C VAL A 78 -9.68 -21.18 15.73
N SER A 79 -9.75 -20.95 17.04
CA SER A 79 -10.72 -21.62 17.91
C SER A 79 -12.18 -21.32 17.53
N TYR A 80 -12.44 -20.13 17.00
CA TYR A 80 -13.73 -19.73 16.43
C TYR A 80 -13.90 -20.14 14.95
N LYS A 81 -13.00 -20.98 14.41
CA LYS A 81 -12.93 -21.34 12.98
C LYS A 81 -12.77 -20.12 12.06
N LEU A 82 -12.29 -18.99 12.57
CA LEU A 82 -11.93 -17.82 11.79
C LEU A 82 -10.48 -18.00 11.31
N ASN A 83 -10.26 -17.85 10.01
CA ASN A 83 -8.94 -18.03 9.44
C ASN A 83 -8.04 -16.81 9.76
N PRO A 84 -6.98 -16.95 10.60
CA PRO A 84 -6.08 -15.85 10.94
C PRO A 84 -5.12 -15.47 9.80
N GLU A 85 -4.95 -16.39 8.84
CA GLU A 85 -4.06 -16.24 7.70
C GLU A 85 -4.87 -16.53 6.45
N LYS A 86 -5.61 -15.50 6.00
CA LYS A 86 -5.89 -15.28 4.58
C LYS A 86 -6.71 -14.01 4.42
N ILE A 87 -6.11 -13.07 3.69
CA ILE A 87 -6.87 -12.19 2.82
C ILE A 87 -7.11 -13.02 1.56
N GLN A 88 -8.10 -13.92 1.59
CA GLN A 88 -8.56 -14.52 0.35
C GLN A 88 -9.40 -13.45 -0.31
N TYR A 89 -8.79 -12.73 -1.25
CA TYR A 89 -9.53 -11.79 -2.06
C TYR A 89 -10.56 -12.55 -2.87
N LYS A 90 -11.83 -12.46 -2.48
CA LYS A 90 -12.92 -13.27 -3.05
C LYS A 90 -13.68 -12.52 -4.13
N TYR A 91 -13.65 -11.19 -4.12
CA TYR A 91 -14.47 -10.34 -4.99
C TYR A 91 -13.62 -9.30 -5.72
N LYS A 92 -13.92 -9.08 -7.00
CA LYS A 92 -13.39 -7.97 -7.80
C LYS A 92 -13.92 -6.65 -7.26
N VAL A 93 -13.14 -5.57 -7.34
CA VAL A 93 -13.55 -4.22 -6.90
C VAL A 93 -14.04 -3.41 -8.08
N GLU A 94 -15.28 -2.92 -8.03
CA GLU A 94 -15.78 -1.99 -9.04
C GLU A 94 -15.07 -0.62 -8.98
N LEU A 95 -14.80 -0.02 -10.13
CA LEU A 95 -14.16 1.30 -10.21
C LEU A 95 -14.96 2.39 -9.49
N LYS A 96 -16.30 2.29 -9.47
CA LYS A 96 -17.16 3.26 -8.76
C LYS A 96 -16.88 3.31 -7.25
N TYR A 97 -16.46 2.19 -6.66
CA TYR A 97 -16.05 2.13 -5.25
C TYR A 97 -14.57 2.45 -5.07
N PHE A 98 -13.75 2.01 -6.02
CA PHE A 98 -12.31 2.27 -5.97
C PHE A 98 -11.98 3.77 -6.09
N TYR A 99 -12.64 4.47 -7.01
CA TYR A 99 -12.53 5.90 -7.28
C TYR A 99 -13.79 6.68 -6.84
N SER A 100 -14.32 6.36 -5.65
CA SER A 100 -15.56 6.96 -5.15
C SER A 100 -15.48 8.46 -4.81
N GLU A 101 -14.29 9.04 -4.77
CA GLU A 101 -14.10 10.45 -4.44
C GLU A 101 -14.33 11.32 -5.69
N LYS A 102 -15.11 12.41 -5.54
CA LYS A 102 -15.46 13.33 -6.65
C LYS A 102 -14.27 13.82 -7.48
N LYS A 103 -13.08 13.88 -6.88
CA LYS A 103 -11.85 14.29 -7.55
C LYS A 103 -11.39 13.33 -8.65
N PHE A 104 -11.98 12.13 -8.71
CA PHE A 104 -11.69 11.09 -9.70
C PHE A 104 -12.86 10.84 -10.68
N ASP A 105 -13.94 11.64 -10.64
CA ASP A 105 -15.12 11.43 -11.50
C ASP A 105 -14.78 11.45 -13.01
N GLU A 106 -13.89 12.36 -13.41
CA GLU A 106 -13.41 12.48 -14.79
C GLU A 106 -12.65 11.22 -15.24
N ILE A 107 -11.78 10.71 -14.37
CA ILE A 107 -11.00 9.50 -14.62
C ILE A 107 -11.89 8.26 -14.66
N LEU A 108 -12.85 8.16 -13.74
CA LEU A 108 -13.85 7.09 -13.72
C LEU A 108 -14.66 7.07 -15.02
N THR A 109 -15.04 8.24 -15.54
CA THR A 109 -15.79 8.36 -16.79
C THR A 109 -14.98 7.83 -17.97
N ILE A 110 -13.71 8.25 -18.09
CA ILE A 110 -12.81 7.79 -19.16
C ILE A 110 -12.57 6.27 -19.09
N LEU A 111 -12.36 5.72 -17.89
CA LEU A 111 -12.15 4.28 -17.71
C LEU A 111 -13.42 3.47 -18.04
N ASN A 112 -14.60 3.98 -17.68
CA ASN A 112 -15.88 3.36 -18.04
C ASN A 112 -16.13 3.42 -19.56
N GLU A 113 -15.73 4.49 -20.26
CA GLU A 113 -15.80 4.59 -21.72
C GLU A 113 -14.92 3.54 -22.42
N LYS A 114 -13.80 3.17 -21.80
CA LYS A 114 -12.96 2.03 -22.22
C LYS A 114 -13.54 0.66 -21.84
N ASN A 115 -14.75 0.62 -21.28
CA ASN A 115 -15.44 -0.58 -20.82
C ASN A 115 -14.70 -1.33 -19.70
N ILE A 116 -13.89 -0.61 -18.91
CA ILE A 116 -13.22 -1.17 -17.73
C ILE A 116 -14.10 -0.89 -16.52
N MET A 117 -14.65 -1.95 -15.92
CA MET A 117 -15.60 -1.82 -14.81
C MET A 117 -14.96 -2.14 -13.45
N PHE A 118 -13.84 -2.86 -13.43
CA PHE A 118 -13.19 -3.36 -12.22
C PHE A 118 -11.74 -2.87 -12.09
N ALA A 119 -11.34 -2.53 -10.87
CA ALA A 119 -9.95 -2.18 -10.55
C ALA A 119 -8.98 -3.35 -10.79
N ASN A 120 -9.48 -4.59 -10.69
CA ASN A 120 -8.73 -5.80 -10.97
C ASN A 120 -8.37 -5.97 -12.46
N GLU A 121 -9.09 -5.29 -13.37
CA GLU A 121 -8.89 -5.37 -14.81
C GLU A 121 -8.00 -4.25 -15.34
N LEU A 122 -7.74 -3.22 -14.51
CA LEU A 122 -6.85 -2.11 -14.84
C LEU A 122 -5.41 -2.57 -15.04
N LYS A 123 -4.77 -1.98 -16.03
CA LYS A 123 -3.34 -2.09 -16.30
C LYS A 123 -2.71 -0.71 -16.28
N GLU A 124 -1.38 -0.67 -16.20
CA GLU A 124 -0.65 0.59 -16.17
C GLU A 124 -0.77 1.36 -17.49
N GLU A 125 -0.94 0.63 -18.60
CA GLU A 125 -1.11 1.21 -19.93
C GLU A 125 -2.43 1.98 -20.08
N ASP A 126 -3.47 1.60 -19.35
CA ASP A 126 -4.79 2.24 -19.44
C ASP A 126 -4.75 3.71 -19.02
N PHE A 127 -3.77 4.10 -18.20
CA PHE A 127 -3.53 5.48 -17.78
C PHE A 127 -2.75 6.29 -18.81
N ASN A 128 -2.06 5.65 -19.76
CA ASN A 128 -1.28 6.36 -20.77
C ASN A 128 -2.17 6.98 -21.85
N ASP A 129 -3.34 6.41 -22.12
CA ASP A 129 -4.30 7.03 -23.06
C ASP A 129 -5.23 8.03 -22.38
N ILE A 130 -5.04 8.34 -21.09
CA ILE A 130 -5.77 9.42 -20.41
C ILE A 130 -5.02 10.74 -20.71
N PRO A 131 -5.72 11.81 -21.14
CA PRO A 131 -5.10 13.10 -21.38
C PRO A 131 -4.31 13.58 -20.16
N VAL A 132 -3.09 14.09 -20.39
CA VAL A 132 -2.19 14.53 -19.30
C VAL A 132 -2.79 15.72 -18.54
N GLU A 133 -3.68 16.47 -19.18
CA GLU A 133 -4.41 17.60 -18.61
C GLU A 133 -5.53 17.16 -17.64
N THR A 134 -5.91 15.89 -17.63
CA THR A 134 -6.96 15.36 -16.75
C THR A 134 -6.58 15.54 -15.29
N LYS A 135 -7.47 16.17 -14.52
CA LYS A 135 -7.19 16.51 -13.12
C LYS A 135 -7.03 15.23 -12.29
N ASN A 136 -6.01 15.24 -11.42
CA ASN A 136 -5.70 14.14 -10.48
C ASN A 136 -5.26 12.81 -11.13
N LEU A 137 -4.83 12.80 -12.40
CA LEU A 137 -4.31 11.61 -13.09
C LEU A 137 -3.19 10.93 -12.29
N ASP A 138 -2.17 11.69 -11.86
CA ASP A 138 -1.05 11.15 -11.07
C ASP A 138 -1.52 10.48 -9.77
N LYS A 139 -2.50 11.08 -9.09
CA LYS A 139 -3.07 10.54 -7.84
C LYS A 139 -3.87 9.27 -8.11
N ALA A 140 -4.58 9.19 -9.22
CA ALA A 140 -5.34 8.01 -9.59
C ALA A 140 -4.40 6.84 -9.95
N LYS A 141 -3.34 7.13 -10.70
CA LYS A 141 -2.29 6.16 -11.03
C LYS A 141 -1.59 5.67 -9.77
N GLN A 142 -1.23 6.57 -8.85
CA GLN A 142 -0.65 6.18 -7.56
C GLN A 142 -1.58 5.28 -6.75
N ARG A 143 -2.88 5.61 -6.67
CA ARG A 143 -3.87 4.78 -5.96
C ARG A 143 -3.98 3.38 -6.58
N PHE A 144 -3.93 3.27 -7.91
CA PHE A 144 -3.89 1.99 -8.60
C PHE A 144 -2.60 1.20 -8.30
N LEU A 145 -1.43 1.86 -8.28
CA LEU A 145 -0.17 1.22 -7.90
C LEU A 145 -0.21 0.74 -6.44
N ASP A 146 -0.80 1.50 -5.53
CA ASP A 146 -1.00 1.08 -4.14
C ASP A 146 -1.90 -0.16 -4.06
N PHE A 147 -2.97 -0.21 -4.85
CA PHE A 147 -3.86 -1.38 -4.98
C PHE A 147 -3.11 -2.62 -5.48
N LYS A 148 -2.27 -2.49 -6.52
CA LYS A 148 -1.43 -3.58 -7.05
C LYS A 148 -0.40 -4.08 -6.04
N ASN A 149 0.08 -3.19 -5.17
CA ASN A 149 1.00 -3.50 -4.07
C ASN A 149 0.28 -3.95 -2.78
N GLU A 150 -0.99 -4.35 -2.87
CA GLU A 150 -1.82 -4.84 -1.76
C GLU A 150 -2.01 -3.83 -0.61
N LYS A 151 -1.81 -2.54 -0.88
CA LYS A 151 -2.05 -1.45 0.08
C LYS A 151 -3.48 -0.93 -0.08
N PHE A 152 -4.40 -1.53 0.65
CA PHE A 152 -5.82 -1.18 0.57
C PHE A 152 -6.28 -0.30 1.74
N ASN A 153 -7.25 0.59 1.46
CA ASN A 153 -8.10 1.14 2.51
C ASN A 153 -8.99 0.01 3.09
N TRP A 154 -9.37 0.12 4.37
CA TRP A 154 -10.28 -0.77 5.06
C TRP A 154 -11.58 -1.04 4.30
N ASP A 155 -12.18 -0.03 3.66
CA ASP A 155 -13.41 -0.21 2.88
C ASP A 155 -13.21 -1.16 1.69
N ILE A 156 -12.06 -1.03 1.01
CA ILE A 156 -11.68 -1.90 -0.10
C ILE A 156 -11.38 -3.31 0.42
N VAL A 157 -10.67 -3.44 1.54
CA VAL A 157 -10.44 -4.75 2.19
C VAL A 157 -11.76 -5.43 2.52
N MET A 158 -12.70 -4.70 3.13
CA MET A 158 -14.03 -5.24 3.46
C MET A 158 -14.73 -5.72 2.20
N PHE A 159 -14.78 -4.89 1.16
CA PHE A 159 -15.46 -5.23 -0.09
C PHE A 159 -14.85 -6.46 -0.77
N ILE A 160 -13.53 -6.53 -0.90
CA ILE A 160 -12.86 -7.66 -1.57
C ILE A 160 -13.08 -8.98 -0.82
N ASN A 161 -13.21 -8.95 0.50
CA ASN A 161 -13.37 -10.16 1.31
C ASN A 161 -14.85 -10.56 1.50
N LYS A 162 -15.75 -9.58 1.65
CA LYS A 162 -17.16 -9.80 2.01
C LYS A 162 -18.12 -9.60 0.84
N GLY A 163 -17.72 -8.92 -0.21
CA GLY A 163 -18.57 -8.53 -1.33
C GLY A 163 -19.51 -7.37 -0.97
N GLU A 164 -20.49 -7.13 -1.83
CA GLU A 164 -21.45 -6.05 -1.66
C GLU A 164 -22.44 -6.31 -0.52
N LYS A 165 -23.01 -5.25 0.06
CA LYS A 165 -24.08 -5.36 1.05
C LYS A 165 -25.35 -5.97 0.44
N LEU A 166 -25.98 -6.88 1.17
CA LEU A 166 -27.24 -7.51 0.76
C LEU A 166 -28.34 -6.48 0.51
N SER A 167 -28.35 -5.39 1.27
CA SER A 167 -29.31 -4.28 1.10
C SER A 167 -29.21 -3.57 -0.26
N LYS A 168 -28.03 -3.54 -0.89
CA LYS A 168 -27.88 -3.02 -2.24
C LYS A 168 -28.30 -4.04 -3.29
N VAL A 169 -27.82 -5.28 -3.16
CA VAL A 169 -28.13 -6.36 -4.13
C VAL A 169 -29.62 -6.66 -4.13
N TYR A 170 -30.24 -6.90 -2.97
CA TYR A 170 -31.66 -7.23 -2.81
C TYR A 170 -32.52 -6.03 -2.42
N SER A 171 -32.17 -4.82 -2.85
CA SER A 171 -32.85 -3.57 -2.49
C SER A 171 -34.38 -3.55 -2.67
N LYS A 172 -34.91 -4.33 -3.62
CA LYS A 172 -36.36 -4.44 -3.88
C LYS A 172 -37.09 -5.42 -2.95
N SER A 173 -36.37 -6.26 -2.20
CA SER A 173 -36.94 -7.36 -1.40
C SER A 173 -36.87 -7.07 0.10
N LYS A 174 -37.62 -6.08 0.58
CA LYS A 174 -37.59 -5.66 2.01
C LYS A 174 -37.78 -6.82 2.99
N LYS A 175 -38.74 -7.71 2.73
CA LYS A 175 -39.01 -8.89 3.58
C LYS A 175 -37.80 -9.80 3.69
N LEU A 176 -37.08 -10.01 2.59
CA LEU A 176 -35.86 -10.84 2.57
C LEU A 176 -34.74 -10.18 3.38
N LEU A 177 -34.58 -8.87 3.22
CA LEU A 177 -33.59 -8.10 3.98
C LEU A 177 -33.85 -8.13 5.49
N THR A 178 -35.10 -8.14 5.93
CA THR A 178 -35.44 -8.32 7.34
C THR A 178 -34.97 -9.68 7.84
N VAL A 179 -35.23 -10.77 7.10
CA VAL A 179 -34.75 -12.12 7.47
C VAL A 179 -33.23 -12.17 7.54
N PHE A 180 -32.54 -11.59 6.56
CA PHE A 180 -31.07 -11.52 6.59
C PHE A 180 -30.56 -10.74 7.81
N SER A 181 -31.17 -9.60 8.13
CA SER A 181 -30.81 -8.81 9.31
C SER A 181 -31.04 -9.57 10.62
N ASP A 182 -32.15 -10.30 10.73
CA ASP A 182 -32.47 -11.11 11.92
C ASP A 182 -31.46 -12.26 12.11
N LEU A 183 -30.87 -12.74 11.01
CA LEU A 183 -29.82 -13.76 10.99
C LEU A 183 -28.40 -13.18 11.03
N TYR A 184 -28.26 -11.86 11.22
CA TYR A 184 -26.97 -11.15 11.22
C TYR A 184 -26.15 -11.33 9.93
N LEU A 185 -26.84 -11.45 8.78
CA LEU A 185 -26.26 -11.54 7.46
C LEU A 185 -26.29 -10.15 6.81
N GLU A 186 -25.13 -9.61 6.48
CA GLU A 186 -25.02 -8.24 5.96
C GLU A 186 -24.46 -8.18 4.53
N PHE A 187 -23.59 -9.11 4.18
CA PHE A 187 -22.85 -9.09 2.92
C PHE A 187 -23.10 -10.32 2.06
N MET A 188 -22.82 -10.19 0.76
CA MET A 188 -22.95 -11.29 -0.21
C MET A 188 -22.14 -12.52 0.17
N ASN A 189 -21.00 -12.38 0.84
CA ASN A 189 -20.25 -13.55 1.32
C ASN A 189 -20.94 -14.28 2.48
N ASP A 190 -21.76 -13.61 3.28
CA ASP A 190 -22.43 -14.24 4.44
C ASP A 190 -23.53 -15.20 3.98
N ILE A 191 -24.06 -15.02 2.76
CA ILE A 191 -25.08 -15.90 2.14
C ILE A 191 -24.50 -16.94 1.17
N ALA A 192 -23.18 -17.13 1.14
CA ALA A 192 -22.53 -18.07 0.23
C ALA A 192 -23.08 -19.50 0.40
N ASP A 193 -23.21 -19.92 1.66
CA ASP A 193 -23.67 -21.24 2.06
C ASP A 193 -25.07 -21.19 2.70
N PHE A 194 -25.81 -20.09 2.49
CA PHE A 194 -27.14 -19.92 3.06
C PHE A 194 -28.14 -20.87 2.38
N ASP A 195 -28.90 -21.61 3.18
CA ASP A 195 -29.98 -22.44 2.69
C ASP A 195 -31.22 -21.59 2.37
N PHE A 196 -31.34 -21.19 1.10
CA PHE A 196 -32.48 -20.43 0.60
C PHE A 196 -33.81 -21.19 0.70
N LEU A 197 -33.82 -22.52 0.78
CA LEU A 197 -35.06 -23.29 0.96
C LEU A 197 -35.66 -23.08 2.34
N SER A 198 -34.84 -22.72 3.35
CA SER A 198 -35.32 -22.34 4.67
C SER A 198 -36.29 -21.15 4.63
N LEU A 199 -36.23 -20.30 3.60
CA LEU A 199 -37.14 -19.15 3.41
C LEU A 199 -38.61 -19.57 3.25
N LYS A 200 -38.90 -20.84 2.95
CA LYS A 200 -40.28 -21.36 2.96
C LYS A 200 -40.96 -21.19 4.32
N SER A 201 -40.23 -21.36 5.43
CA SER A 201 -40.79 -21.17 6.79
C SER A 201 -41.15 -19.71 7.07
N TYR A 202 -40.49 -18.77 6.39
CA TYR A 202 -40.77 -17.34 6.44
C TYR A 202 -41.88 -16.91 5.47
N GLY A 203 -42.54 -17.87 4.80
CA GLY A 203 -43.67 -17.64 3.91
C GLY A 203 -43.29 -17.06 2.54
N PHE A 204 -42.10 -17.39 2.03
CA PHE A 204 -41.73 -17.12 0.63
C PHE A 204 -42.20 -18.25 -0.29
N LYS A 205 -42.65 -17.90 -1.51
CA LYS A 205 -43.04 -18.88 -2.52
C LYS A 205 -41.81 -19.42 -3.26
N THR A 206 -41.86 -20.67 -3.70
CA THR A 206 -40.75 -21.30 -4.44
C THR A 206 -40.22 -20.46 -5.62
N PRO A 207 -41.06 -19.85 -6.49
CA PRO A 207 -40.55 -19.02 -7.59
C PRO A 207 -39.75 -17.79 -7.11
N GLN A 208 -40.16 -17.18 -5.98
CA GLN A 208 -39.42 -16.04 -5.41
C GLN A 208 -38.07 -16.47 -4.84
N ILE A 209 -38.00 -17.66 -4.26
CA ILE A 209 -36.77 -18.23 -3.72
C ILE A 209 -35.80 -18.52 -4.89
N GLU A 210 -36.29 -19.09 -5.99
CA GLU A 210 -35.51 -19.33 -7.20
C GLU A 210 -34.96 -18.02 -7.79
N GLU A 211 -35.77 -16.96 -7.87
CA GLU A 211 -35.29 -15.62 -8.28
C GLU A 211 -34.16 -15.10 -7.38
N PHE A 212 -34.24 -15.31 -6.06
CA PHE A 212 -33.19 -14.86 -5.14
C PHE A 212 -31.89 -15.64 -5.28
N ILE A 213 -31.98 -16.95 -5.52
CA ILE A 213 -30.83 -17.81 -5.80
C ILE A 213 -30.19 -17.41 -7.12
N GLN A 214 -30.99 -17.25 -8.18
CA GLN A 214 -30.49 -16.83 -9.48
C GLN A 214 -29.74 -15.51 -9.39
N LYS A 215 -30.32 -14.53 -8.69
CA LYS A 215 -29.68 -13.23 -8.48
C LYS A 215 -28.36 -13.31 -7.70
N ARG A 216 -28.27 -14.23 -6.72
CA ARG A 216 -27.03 -14.51 -6.00
C ARG A 216 -25.97 -15.07 -6.95
N ASP A 217 -26.36 -16.05 -7.75
CA ASP A 217 -25.46 -16.79 -8.63
C ASP A 217 -24.96 -15.92 -9.78
N GLU A 218 -25.82 -15.07 -10.34
CA GLU A 218 -25.44 -14.02 -11.30
C GLU A 218 -24.42 -13.06 -10.70
N TYR A 219 -24.66 -12.57 -9.48
CA TYR A 219 -23.70 -11.72 -8.78
C TYR A 219 -22.38 -12.46 -8.53
N TYR A 220 -22.39 -13.71 -8.08
CA TYR A 220 -21.14 -14.45 -7.88
C TYR A 220 -20.37 -14.69 -9.16
N LYS A 221 -21.06 -14.97 -10.26
CA LYS A 221 -20.43 -15.18 -11.56
C LYS A 221 -19.71 -13.92 -12.07
N GLU A 222 -20.29 -12.75 -11.83
CA GLU A 222 -19.73 -11.48 -12.31
C GLU A 222 -18.64 -10.94 -11.38
N TYR A 223 -18.85 -11.03 -10.07
CA TYR A 223 -18.04 -10.31 -9.07
C TYR A 223 -17.03 -11.17 -8.33
N ARG A 224 -17.13 -12.51 -8.29
CA ARG A 224 -16.11 -13.33 -7.61
C ARG A 224 -14.85 -13.49 -8.46
N ILE A 225 -13.72 -13.70 -7.78
CA ILE A 225 -12.40 -14.03 -8.36
C ILE A 225 -12.24 -15.54 -8.43
#